data_AF-A0A3D0ZV99-F1
#
_entry.id   AF-A0A3D0ZV99-F1
#
_cell.length_a   1.000
_cell.length_b   1.000
_cell.length_c   1.000
_cell.angle_alpha   90.00
_cell.angle_beta   90.00
_cell.angle_gamma   90.00
#
_symmetry.space_group_name_H-M   'P 1'
#
loop_
_entity.id
_entity.type
_entity.pdbx_description
1 polymer ?
#
loop_
_entity_poly.entity_id
_entity_poly.type
_entity_poly.pdbx_seq_one_letter_code
_entity_poly.pdbx_strand_id
1 'polypeptide(L)'
;MSDDILKIVLEKVEKVENKITNAKSMNGGFDKLAGDVEHIKEAQREVLDAVRGVKQSLYEPDSGLFSRVKELETESERRKEFIIESKPALEFSKELVVWKRQADKDLADFEKLQIEFAKLQDWKQGAQRVIWLIATAAGGMWVKHFMDLVMK
;
A
#
# COMPACT_ATOMS: atom_id res chain seq x y z
N MET A 1 70.46 77.86 -2.40
CA MET A 1 70.61 76.47 -1.90
C MET A 1 69.51 76.09 -0.93
N SER A 2 69.22 76.89 0.12
CA SER A 2 68.12 76.63 1.05
C SER A 2 66.73 76.71 0.38
N ASP A 3 66.49 77.70 -0.48
CA ASP A 3 65.18 77.91 -1.13
C ASP A 3 64.83 76.83 -2.16
N ASP A 4 65.80 76.33 -2.93
CA ASP A 4 65.56 75.27 -3.91
C ASP A 4 65.18 73.95 -3.24
N ILE A 5 65.82 73.65 -2.11
CA ILE A 5 65.49 72.46 -1.29
C ILE A 5 64.08 72.62 -0.72
N LEU A 6 63.73 73.80 -0.21
CA LEU A 6 62.39 74.09 0.30
C LEU A 6 61.32 73.89 -0.78
N LYS A 7 61.60 74.36 -2.00
CA LYS A 7 60.71 74.23 -3.16
C LYS A 7 60.49 72.78 -3.58
N ILE A 8 61.56 71.98 -3.60
CA ILE A 8 61.50 70.53 -3.90
C ILE A 8 60.72 69.77 -2.83
N VAL A 9 60.90 70.13 -1.55
CA VAL A 9 60.14 69.52 -0.44
C VAL A 9 58.67 69.86 -0.54
N LEU A 10 58.32 71.13 -0.80
CA LEU A 10 56.94 71.56 -1.00
C LEU A 10 56.27 70.84 -2.18
N GLU A 11 56.93 70.73 -3.33
CA GLU A 11 56.42 69.97 -4.48
C GLU A 11 56.20 68.48 -4.16
N LYS A 12 57.09 67.86 -3.37
CA LYS A 12 56.92 66.47 -2.96
C LYS A 12 55.75 66.31 -1.99
N VAL A 13 55.58 67.24 -1.05
CA VAL A 13 54.45 67.23 -0.11
C VAL A 13 53.14 67.40 -0.87
N GLU A 14 53.07 68.33 -1.82
CA GLU A 14 51.90 68.55 -2.68
C GLU A 14 51.57 67.33 -3.55
N LYS A 15 52.59 66.64 -4.09
CA LYS A 15 52.38 65.37 -4.82
C LYS A 15 51.88 64.24 -3.92
N VAL A 16 52.32 64.19 -2.66
CA VAL A 16 51.85 63.19 -1.69
C VAL A 16 50.43 63.51 -1.26
N GLU A 17 50.12 64.76 -0.94
CA GLU A 17 48.78 65.25 -0.64
C GLU A 17 47.81 64.88 -1.77
N ASN A 18 48.13 65.25 -3.01
CA ASN A 18 47.30 64.92 -4.17
C ASN A 18 47.10 63.40 -4.34
N LYS A 19 48.11 62.58 -4.06
CA LYS A 19 47.96 61.11 -4.13
C LYS A 19 47.08 60.56 -3.01
N ILE A 20 47.19 61.10 -1.79
CA ILE A 20 46.37 60.67 -0.65
C ILE A 20 44.92 61.10 -0.86
N THR A 21 44.70 62.36 -1.24
CA THR A 21 43.37 62.94 -1.43
C THR A 21 42.66 62.38 -2.67
N ASN A 22 43.36 61.86 -3.67
CA ASN A 22 42.75 61.19 -4.82
C ASN A 22 42.69 59.66 -4.69
N ALA A 23 43.29 59.08 -3.64
CA ALA A 23 43.22 57.65 -3.42
C ALA A 23 41.80 57.26 -2.99
N LYS A 24 41.07 56.58 -3.87
CA LYS A 24 39.70 56.10 -3.64
C LYS A 24 39.55 55.26 -2.35
N SER A 25 40.61 54.55 -1.95
CA SER A 25 40.66 53.78 -0.71
C SER A 25 40.66 54.66 0.54
N MET A 26 41.32 55.83 0.49
CA MET A 26 41.42 56.81 1.58
C MET A 26 40.18 57.72 1.69
N ASN A 27 39.39 57.81 0.62
CA ASN A 27 38.12 58.56 0.59
C ASN A 27 36.90 57.66 0.83
N GLY A 28 36.85 56.98 1.97
CA GLY A 28 35.70 56.14 2.35
C GLY A 28 35.62 54.78 1.65
N GLY A 29 36.60 54.43 0.79
CA GLY A 29 36.69 53.09 0.21
C GLY A 29 36.94 52.01 1.26
N PHE A 30 37.82 52.28 2.24
CA PHE A 30 38.04 51.37 3.37
C PHE A 30 36.86 51.33 4.34
N ASP A 31 36.18 52.45 4.57
CA ASP A 31 34.99 52.49 5.43
C ASP A 31 33.84 51.68 4.80
N LYS A 32 33.67 51.80 3.48
CA LYS A 32 32.70 50.97 2.74
C LYS A 32 33.06 49.49 2.81
N LEU A 33 34.33 49.14 2.62
CA LEU A 33 34.80 47.76 2.74
C LEU A 33 34.56 47.21 4.16
N ALA A 34 34.81 48.01 5.19
CA ALA A 34 34.54 47.63 6.58
C ALA A 34 33.05 47.36 6.81
N GLY A 35 32.16 48.24 6.30
CA GLY A 35 30.72 48.04 6.35
C GLY A 35 30.24 46.80 5.58
N ASP A 36 30.75 46.57 4.38
CA ASP A 36 30.43 45.38 3.57
C ASP A 36 30.85 44.09 4.31
N VAL A 37 32.00 44.09 4.98
CA VAL A 37 32.47 42.96 5.80
C VAL A 37 31.57 42.73 7.03
N GLU A 38 31.07 43.79 7.67
CA GLU A 38 30.10 43.66 8.77
C GLU A 38 28.80 43.03 8.29
N HIS A 39 28.25 43.48 7.16
CA HIS A 39 27.06 42.88 6.56
C HIS A 39 27.25 41.41 6.18
N ILE A 40 28.42 41.04 5.63
CA ILE A 40 28.74 39.64 5.33
C ILE A 40 28.74 38.81 6.61
N LYS A 41 29.30 39.33 7.71
CA LYS A 41 29.30 38.61 9.01
C LYS A 41 27.88 38.40 9.54
N GLU A 42 27.00 39.38 9.39
CA GLU A 42 25.59 39.27 9.78
C GLU A 42 24.87 38.21 8.95
N ALA A 43 24.97 38.27 7.62
CA ALA A 43 24.38 37.27 6.73
C ALA A 43 24.89 35.85 7.02
N GLN A 44 26.18 35.70 7.32
CA GLN A 44 26.76 34.40 7.69
C GLN A 44 26.21 33.87 9.01
N ARG A 45 25.89 34.72 9.99
CA ARG A 45 25.23 34.29 11.23
C ARG A 45 23.83 33.77 10.97
N GLU A 46 23.05 34.48 10.14
CA GLU A 46 21.70 34.03 9.76
C GLU A 46 21.73 32.68 9.04
N VAL A 47 22.66 32.51 8.09
CA VAL A 47 22.85 31.22 7.39
C VAL A 47 23.23 30.11 8.35
N LEU A 48 24.14 30.39 9.30
CA LEU A 48 24.55 29.40 10.29
C LEU A 48 23.36 28.93 11.14
N ASP A 49 22.51 29.87 11.56
CA ASP A 49 21.34 29.55 12.37
C ASP A 49 20.27 28.79 11.56
N ALA A 50 20.08 29.12 10.28
CA ALA A 50 19.24 28.35 9.38
C ALA A 50 19.75 26.91 9.21
N VAL A 51 21.05 26.73 9.00
CA VAL A 51 21.68 25.39 8.89
C VAL A 51 21.51 24.59 10.18
N ARG A 52 21.63 25.23 11.35
CA ARG A 52 21.37 24.60 12.65
C ARG A 52 19.91 24.16 12.77
N GLY A 53 18.96 24.99 12.36
CA GLY A 53 17.54 24.65 12.34
C GLY A 53 17.21 23.47 11.42
N VAL A 54 17.84 23.41 10.24
CA VAL A 54 17.72 22.27 9.32
C VAL A 54 18.28 21.00 9.97
N LYS A 55 19.47 21.07 10.58
CA LYS A 55 20.08 19.92 11.26
C LYS A 55 19.17 19.41 12.38
N GLN A 56 18.61 20.31 13.18
CA GLN A 56 17.68 19.96 14.25
C GLN A 56 16.44 19.26 13.68
N SER A 57 15.80 19.85 12.68
CA SER A 57 14.58 19.29 12.07
C SER A 57 14.80 17.92 11.39
N LEU A 58 16.02 17.66 10.89
CA LEU A 58 16.36 16.39 10.25
C LEU A 58 16.74 15.31 11.27
N TYR A 59 17.55 15.66 12.25
CA TYR A 59 18.26 14.71 13.11
C TYR A 59 17.80 14.69 14.57
N GLU A 60 16.76 15.44 14.93
CA GLU A 60 16.14 15.31 16.25
C GLU A 60 15.74 13.85 16.52
N PRO A 61 16.15 13.26 17.65
CA PRO A 61 15.95 11.84 17.92
C PRO A 61 14.50 11.37 17.86
N ASP A 62 13.54 12.20 18.29
CA ASP A 62 12.14 11.80 18.43
C ASP A 62 11.23 12.45 17.37
N SER A 63 11.47 13.71 17.04
CA SER A 63 10.66 14.51 16.10
C SER A 63 11.30 14.69 14.73
N GLY A 64 12.59 14.35 14.60
CA GLY A 64 13.34 14.56 13.37
C GLY A 64 12.82 13.72 12.23
N LEU A 65 12.96 14.24 11.01
CA LEU A 65 12.50 13.57 9.80
C LEU A 65 13.11 12.16 9.65
N PHE A 66 14.39 12.01 9.98
CA PHE A 66 15.07 10.72 9.90
C PHE A 66 14.48 9.68 10.86
N SER A 67 14.20 10.08 12.09
CA SER A 67 13.60 9.20 13.10
C SER A 67 12.21 8.74 12.70
N ARG A 68 11.38 9.65 12.18
CA ARG A 68 10.04 9.31 11.67
C ARG A 68 10.08 8.37 10.48
N VAL A 69 11.00 8.59 9.54
CA VAL A 69 11.17 7.69 8.39
C VAL A 69 11.59 6.30 8.87
N LYS A 70 12.56 6.22 9.78
CA LYS A 70 13.02 4.94 10.33
C LYS A 70 11.90 4.19 11.08
N GLU A 71 11.08 4.90 11.85
CA GLU A 71 9.92 4.33 12.53
C GLU A 71 8.90 3.78 11.52
N LEU A 72 8.58 4.55 10.47
CA LEU A 72 7.67 4.13 9.41
C LEU A 72 8.20 2.92 8.62
N GLU A 73 9.50 2.89 8.32
CA GLU A 73 10.15 1.73 7.68
C GLU A 73 10.02 0.49 8.55
N THR A 74 10.34 0.61 9.84
CA THR A 74 10.23 -0.50 10.81
C THR A 74 8.79 -1.00 10.92
N GLU A 75 7.82 -0.09 10.99
CA GLU A 75 6.40 -0.44 11.06
C GLU A 75 5.90 -1.08 9.76
N SER A 76 6.35 -0.59 8.61
CA SER A 76 6.03 -1.16 7.30
C SER A 76 6.57 -2.59 7.18
N GLU A 77 7.79 -2.87 7.65
CA GLU A 77 8.35 -4.22 7.68
C GLU A 77 7.52 -5.15 8.57
N ARG A 78 7.16 -4.74 9.79
CA ARG A 78 6.29 -5.52 10.68
C ARG A 78 4.93 -5.83 10.05
N ARG A 79 4.31 -4.84 9.39
CA ARG A 79 3.03 -5.04 8.70
C ARG A 79 3.17 -6.00 7.53
N LYS A 80 4.29 -5.97 6.82
CA LYS A 80 4.56 -6.88 5.71
C LYS A 80 4.60 -8.33 6.19
N GLU A 81 5.25 -8.62 7.32
CA GLU A 81 5.25 -9.95 7.95
C GLU A 81 3.83 -10.40 8.28
N PHE A 82 3.05 -9.54 8.95
CA PHE A 82 1.65 -9.83 9.26
C PHE A 82 0.81 -10.09 8.00
N ILE A 83 1.01 -9.33 6.94
CA ILE A 83 0.32 -9.55 5.66
C ILE A 83 0.71 -10.89 5.05
N ILE A 84 2.00 -11.26 5.07
CA ILE A 84 2.47 -12.55 4.55
C ILE A 84 1.81 -13.72 5.30
N GLU A 85 1.69 -13.63 6.62
CA GLU A 85 1.09 -14.68 7.44
C GLU A 85 -0.45 -14.72 7.30
N SER A 86 -1.10 -13.55 7.31
CA SER A 86 -2.56 -13.44 7.32
C SER A 86 -3.19 -13.67 5.93
N LYS A 87 -2.49 -13.35 4.84
CA LYS A 87 -3.04 -13.43 3.49
C LYS A 87 -3.43 -14.85 3.07
N PRO A 88 -2.63 -15.91 3.30
CA PRO A 88 -3.04 -17.29 3.05
C PRO A 88 -4.28 -17.69 3.83
N ALA A 89 -4.38 -17.31 5.11
CA ALA A 89 -5.55 -17.60 5.94
C ALA A 89 -6.81 -16.91 5.41
N LEU A 90 -6.67 -15.66 4.94
CA LEU A 90 -7.76 -14.92 4.32
C LEU A 90 -8.22 -15.55 2.99
N GLU A 91 -7.28 -15.95 2.13
CA GLU A 91 -7.62 -16.63 0.88
C GLU A 91 -8.27 -17.99 1.14
N PHE A 92 -7.75 -18.77 2.08
CA PHE A 92 -8.37 -20.02 2.52
C PHE A 92 -9.80 -19.81 3.05
N SER A 93 -10.03 -18.77 3.84
CA SER A 93 -11.38 -18.41 4.31
C SER A 93 -12.34 -18.10 3.16
N LYS A 94 -11.88 -17.39 2.12
CA LYS A 94 -12.69 -17.14 0.91
C LYS A 94 -13.02 -18.43 0.17
N GLU A 95 -12.05 -19.33 0.03
CA GLU A 95 -12.25 -20.65 -0.61
C GLU A 95 -13.26 -21.50 0.18
N LEU A 96 -13.17 -21.52 1.51
CA LEU A 96 -14.13 -22.22 2.36
C LEU A 96 -15.56 -21.70 2.19
N VAL A 97 -15.75 -20.39 2.01
CA VAL A 97 -17.09 -19.82 1.76
C VAL A 97 -17.65 -20.31 0.42
N VAL A 98 -16.81 -20.41 -0.62
CA VAL A 98 -17.23 -20.95 -1.92
C VAL A 98 -17.57 -22.43 -1.79
N TRP A 99 -16.70 -23.20 -1.14
CA TRP A 99 -16.92 -24.63 -0.92
C TRP A 99 -18.21 -24.88 -0.12
N LYS A 100 -18.45 -24.12 0.95
CA LYS A 100 -19.68 -24.23 1.75
C LYS A 100 -20.92 -23.98 0.91
N ARG A 101 -20.92 -22.95 0.06
CA ARG A 101 -22.04 -22.66 -0.85
C ARG A 101 -22.28 -23.79 -1.84
N GLN A 102 -21.24 -24.47 -2.30
CA GLN A 102 -21.38 -25.63 -3.18
C GLN A 102 -21.92 -26.83 -2.43
N ALA A 103 -21.39 -27.13 -1.25
CA ALA A 103 -21.88 -28.21 -0.39
C ALA A 103 -23.36 -28.04 -0.02
N ASP A 104 -23.80 -26.81 0.28
CA ASP A 104 -25.21 -26.50 0.56
C ASP A 104 -26.11 -26.78 -0.65
N LYS A 105 -25.63 -26.53 -1.88
CA LYS A 105 -26.36 -26.87 -3.12
C LYS A 105 -26.40 -28.38 -3.36
N ASP A 106 -25.27 -29.05 -3.22
CA ASP A 106 -25.16 -30.49 -3.43
C ASP A 106 -26.06 -31.26 -2.44
N LEU A 107 -26.17 -30.78 -1.19
CA LEU A 107 -27.11 -31.28 -0.19
C LEU A 107 -28.57 -31.11 -0.64
N ALA A 108 -28.94 -29.92 -1.10
CA ALA A 108 -30.30 -29.66 -1.58
C ALA A 108 -30.69 -30.52 -2.79
N ASP A 109 -29.74 -30.77 -3.70
CA ASP A 109 -29.99 -31.63 -4.86
C ASP A 109 -30.03 -33.12 -4.46
N PHE A 110 -29.22 -33.55 -3.48
CA PHE A 110 -29.31 -34.89 -2.92
C PHE A 110 -30.66 -35.15 -2.23
N GLU A 111 -31.20 -34.17 -1.49
CA GLU A 111 -32.54 -34.26 -0.91
C GLU A 111 -33.62 -34.44 -1.98
N LYS A 112 -33.54 -33.70 -3.10
CA LYS A 112 -34.46 -33.90 -4.24
C LYS A 112 -34.33 -35.30 -4.84
N LEU A 113 -33.10 -35.78 -5.05
CA LEU A 113 -32.85 -37.12 -5.58
C LEU A 113 -33.41 -38.21 -4.66
N GLN A 114 -33.31 -38.05 -3.33
CA GLN A 114 -33.95 -38.97 -2.39
C GLN A 114 -35.49 -38.99 -2.55
N ILE A 115 -36.11 -37.82 -2.72
CA ILE A 115 -37.56 -37.72 -2.95
C ILE A 115 -37.95 -38.39 -4.29
N GLU A 116 -37.18 -38.17 -5.35
CA GLU A 116 -37.41 -38.82 -6.64
C GLU A 116 -37.21 -40.34 -6.57
N PHE A 117 -36.18 -40.80 -5.87
CA PHE A 117 -35.94 -42.22 -5.65
C PHE A 117 -37.09 -42.88 -4.89
N ALA A 118 -37.62 -42.22 -3.86
CA ALA A 118 -38.79 -42.70 -3.13
C ALA A 118 -40.02 -42.84 -4.07
N LYS A 119 -40.28 -41.83 -4.90
CA LYS A 119 -41.37 -41.88 -5.90
C LYS A 119 -41.17 -43.02 -6.92
N LEU A 120 -39.94 -43.26 -7.38
CA LEU A 120 -39.65 -44.36 -8.29
C LEU A 120 -39.83 -45.72 -7.63
N GLN A 121 -39.47 -45.85 -6.34
CA GLN A 121 -39.70 -47.06 -5.57
C GLN A 121 -41.20 -47.35 -5.40
N ASP A 122 -42.00 -46.33 -5.10
CA ASP A 122 -43.47 -46.45 -5.01
C ASP A 122 -44.08 -46.83 -6.36
N TRP A 123 -43.62 -46.21 -7.45
CA TRP A 123 -44.06 -46.57 -8.80
C TRP A 123 -43.71 -48.02 -9.14
N LYS A 124 -42.49 -48.47 -8.84
CA LYS A 124 -42.06 -49.86 -9.06
C LYS A 124 -42.95 -50.84 -8.28
N GLN A 125 -43.28 -50.53 -7.02
CA GLN A 125 -44.19 -51.35 -6.23
C GLN A 125 -45.61 -51.39 -6.83
N GLY A 126 -46.12 -50.25 -7.31
CA GLY A 126 -47.41 -50.16 -7.99
C GLY A 126 -47.45 -50.98 -9.28
N ALA A 127 -46.42 -50.84 -10.14
CA ALA A 127 -46.28 -51.61 -11.36
C ALA A 127 -46.22 -53.12 -11.08
N GLN A 128 -45.49 -53.54 -10.05
CA GLN A 128 -45.41 -54.95 -9.65
C GLN A 128 -46.78 -55.50 -9.23
N ARG A 129 -47.60 -54.71 -8.51
CA ARG A 129 -48.98 -55.10 -8.16
C ARG A 129 -49.85 -55.26 -9.40
N VAL A 130 -49.78 -54.34 -10.35
CA VAL A 130 -50.53 -54.42 -11.62
C VAL A 130 -50.12 -55.64 -12.43
N ILE A 131 -48.81 -55.90 -12.56
CA ILE A 131 -48.28 -57.10 -13.23
C ILE A 131 -48.83 -58.36 -12.56
N TRP A 132 -48.87 -58.41 -11.22
CA TRP A 132 -49.39 -59.55 -10.48
C TRP A 132 -50.90 -59.75 -10.68
N LEU A 133 -51.68 -58.66 -10.74
CA LEU A 133 -53.12 -58.71 -11.05
C LEU A 133 -53.38 -59.22 -12.48
N ILE A 134 -52.59 -58.76 -13.46
CA ILE A 134 -52.69 -59.24 -14.85
C ILE A 134 -52.32 -60.73 -14.91
N ALA A 135 -51.24 -61.14 -14.24
CA ALA A 135 -50.80 -62.53 -14.21
C ALA A 135 -51.84 -63.46 -13.57
N THR A 136 -52.46 -63.05 -12.46
CA THR A 136 -53.52 -63.82 -11.80
C THR A 136 -54.81 -63.87 -12.62
N ALA A 137 -55.22 -62.77 -13.27
CA ALA A 137 -56.38 -62.76 -14.15
C ALA A 137 -56.16 -63.66 -15.39
N ALA A 138 -54.98 -63.58 -16.02
CA ALA A 138 -54.62 -64.44 -17.14
C ALA A 138 -54.56 -65.92 -16.73
N GLY A 139 -53.94 -66.23 -15.59
CA GLY A 139 -53.89 -67.58 -15.03
C GLY A 139 -55.28 -68.14 -14.70
N GLY A 140 -56.16 -67.32 -14.12
CA GLY A 140 -57.55 -67.71 -13.84
C GLY A 140 -58.37 -67.99 -15.10
N MET A 141 -58.20 -67.17 -16.16
CA MET A 141 -58.81 -67.44 -17.46
C MET A 141 -58.27 -68.71 -18.10
N TRP A 142 -56.97 -68.98 -18.01
CA TRP A 142 -56.36 -70.23 -18.48
C TRP A 142 -56.90 -71.47 -17.74
N VAL A 143 -57.00 -71.40 -16.42
CA VAL A 143 -57.58 -72.46 -15.59
C VAL A 143 -59.05 -72.71 -15.93
N LYS A 144 -59.82 -71.64 -16.15
CA LYS A 144 -61.21 -71.75 -16.61
C LYS A 144 -61.31 -72.41 -17.98
N HIS A 145 -60.50 -71.97 -18.95
CA HIS A 145 -60.46 -72.57 -20.27
C HIS A 145 -60.06 -74.04 -20.25
N PHE A 146 -59.13 -74.42 -19.37
CA PHE A 146 -58.73 -75.81 -19.19
C PHE A 146 -59.85 -76.65 -18.55
N MET A 147 -60.55 -76.11 -17.54
CA MET A 147 -61.71 -76.76 -16.94
C MET A 147 -62.86 -76.96 -17.94
N ASP A 148 -63.15 -75.95 -18.77
CA ASP A 148 -64.20 -76.04 -19.80
C ASP A 148 -63.85 -77.05 -20.92
N LEU A 149 -62.57 -77.36 -21.12
CA LEU A 149 -62.07 -78.39 -22.04
C LEU A 149 -62.13 -79.80 -21.45
N VAL A 150 -61.95 -79.95 -20.14
CA VAL A 150 -61.92 -81.24 -19.44
C VAL A 150 -63.32 -81.69 -18.98
N MET A 151 -64.22 -80.76 -18.68
CA MET A 151 -65.62 -81.04 -18.27
C MET A 151 -66.62 -81.07 -19.44
N LYS A 152 -66.12 -81.19 -20.68
CA LYS A 152 -66.91 -81.47 -21.89
C LYS A 152 -66.73 -82.92 -22.31
#